data_AF-A0A7W9SLQ5-F1
#
_entry.id   AF-A0A7W9SLQ5-F1
#
_cell.length_a   1.000
_cell.length_b   1.000
_cell.length_c   1.000
_cell.angle_alpha   90.00
_cell.angle_beta   90.00
_cell.angle_gamma   90.00
#
_symmetry.space_group_name_H-M   'P 1'
#
loop_
_entity.id
_entity.type
_entity.pdbx_description
1 polymer ?
#
loop_
_entity_poly.entity_id
_entity_poly.type
_entity_poly.pdbx_seq_one_letter_code
_entity_poly.pdbx_strand_id
1 'polypeptide(L)'
;MEPRQVSRPVQQLGGLFIAAVGAFLTWQVWQVAHTGKYFLSVGTTGPAFVVMGLALIAFPDSRTERRERGESLVGLEGWALLTPRWRVVTVMGIVLTVGYFFYLTGGL
;
A
#
# COMPACT_ATOMS: atom_id res chain seq x y z
N MET A 1 -4.44 -19.79 -17.70
CA MET A 1 -5.52 -19.62 -16.70
C MET A 1 -5.67 -18.14 -16.43
N GLU A 2 -6.78 -17.51 -16.85
CA GLU A 2 -7.04 -16.12 -16.49
C GLU A 2 -7.35 -16.05 -14.99
N PRO A 3 -6.65 -15.22 -14.21
CA PRO A 3 -6.93 -15.11 -12.79
C PRO A 3 -8.32 -14.51 -12.57
N ARG A 4 -9.06 -15.07 -11.62
CA ARG A 4 -10.39 -14.59 -11.20
C ARG A 4 -10.29 -13.12 -10.78
N GLN A 5 -11.16 -12.28 -11.35
CA GLN A 5 -11.34 -10.91 -10.86
C GLN A 5 -11.97 -10.96 -9.46
N VAL A 6 -11.37 -10.21 -8.54
CA VAL A 6 -11.91 -10.00 -7.20
C VAL A 6 -13.05 -8.99 -7.32
N SER A 7 -14.18 -9.28 -6.67
CA SER A 7 -15.31 -8.34 -6.68
C SER A 7 -14.97 -7.06 -5.92
N ARG A 8 -15.54 -5.93 -6.37
CA ARG A 8 -15.27 -4.61 -5.77
C ARG A 8 -15.49 -4.56 -4.25
N PRO A 9 -16.56 -5.13 -3.68
CA PRO A 9 -16.77 -5.14 -2.23
C PRO A 9 -15.71 -5.95 -1.48
N VAL A 10 -15.25 -7.07 -2.05
CA VAL A 10 -14.20 -7.89 -1.43
C VAL A 10 -12.86 -7.17 -1.46
N GLN A 11 -12.55 -6.45 -2.55
CA GLN A 11 -11.37 -5.58 -2.62
C GLN A 11 -11.44 -4.45 -1.58
N GLN A 12 -12.59 -3.80 -1.42
CA GLN A 12 -12.78 -2.74 -0.44
C GLN A 12 -12.66 -3.24 1.00
N LEU A 13 -13.24 -4.40 1.32
CA LEU A 13 -13.08 -5.05 2.62
C LEU A 13 -11.62 -5.42 2.89
N GLY A 14 -10.92 -5.98 1.90
CA GLY A 14 -9.49 -6.26 1.99
C GLY A 14 -8.67 -4.98 2.20
N GLY A 15 -8.99 -3.92 1.47
CA GLY A 15 -8.36 -2.60 1.61
C GLY A 15 -8.59 -1.99 2.99
N LEU A 16 -9.82 -2.08 3.52
CA LEU A 16 -10.16 -1.63 4.86
C LEU A 16 -9.38 -2.39 5.93
N PHE A 17 -9.30 -3.72 5.80
CA PHE A 17 -8.51 -4.55 6.69
C PHE A 17 -7.03 -4.16 6.68
N ILE A 18 -6.43 -4.01 5.49
CA ILE A 18 -5.03 -3.60 5.33
C ILE A 18 -4.79 -2.20 5.92
N ALA A 19 -5.70 -1.24 5.67
CA ALA A 19 -5.61 0.11 6.21
C ALA A 19 -5.68 0.11 7.74
N ALA A 20 -6.61 -0.67 8.32
CA ALA A 20 -6.75 -0.80 9.77
C ALA A 20 -5.51 -1.42 10.42
N VAL A 21 -4.95 -2.47 9.82
CA VAL A 21 -3.69 -3.08 10.30
C VAL A 21 -2.53 -2.09 10.21
N GLY A 22 -2.38 -1.39 9.08
CA GLY A 22 -1.34 -0.37 8.91
C GLY A 22 -1.45 0.76 9.93
N ALA A 23 -2.67 1.22 10.21
CA ALA A 23 -2.93 2.26 11.21
C ALA A 23 -2.60 1.77 12.62
N PHE A 24 -2.98 0.54 12.96
CA PHE A 24 -2.67 -0.06 14.24
C PHE A 24 -1.16 -0.23 14.46
N LEU A 25 -0.42 -0.70 13.45
CA LEU A 25 1.04 -0.82 13.54
C LEU A 25 1.71 0.55 13.70
N THR A 26 1.27 1.55 12.94
CA THR A 26 1.77 2.93 13.04
C THR A 26 1.50 3.51 14.43
N TRP A 27 0.31 3.27 14.98
CA TRP A 27 -0.06 3.70 16.34
C TRP A 27 0.82 3.04 17.40
N GLN A 28 1.01 1.72 17.34
CA GLN A 28 1.87 0.99 18.27
C GLN A 28 3.29 1.57 18.29
N VAL A 29 3.86 1.81 17.12
CA VAL A 29 5.22 2.33 17.00
C VAL A 29 5.32 3.75 17.54
N TRP A 30 4.33 4.61 17.31
CA TRP A 30 4.29 5.93 17.94
C TRP A 30 4.36 5.83 19.48
N GLN A 31 3.52 4.98 20.08
CA GLN A 31 3.49 4.82 21.55
C GLN A 31 4.85 4.41 22.13
N VAL A 32 5.61 3.57 21.43
CA VAL A 32 6.92 3.10 21.90
C VAL A 32 8.12 3.89 21.35
N ALA A 33 7.91 4.81 20.39
CA ALA A 33 8.98 5.59 19.76
C ALA A 33 9.84 6.34 20.79
N HIS A 34 9.22 6.79 21.88
CA HIS A 34 9.83 7.57 22.94
C HIS A 34 10.69 6.71 23.89
N THR A 35 10.53 5.39 23.83
CA THR A 35 11.22 4.43 24.73
C THR A 35 12.44 3.78 24.09
N GLY A 36 12.71 4.04 22.81
CA GLY A 36 13.84 3.45 22.06
C GLY A 36 13.73 1.94 21.79
N LYS A 37 12.65 1.27 22.23
CA LYS A 37 12.43 -0.17 22.10
C LYS A 37 11.47 -0.53 20.96
N TYR A 38 11.69 0.02 19.78
CA TYR A 38 10.86 -0.29 18.62
C TYR A 38 11.59 -1.16 17.60
N PHE A 39 10.86 -2.10 17.00
CA PHE A 39 11.33 -2.84 15.84
C PHE A 39 11.19 -1.93 14.60
N LEU A 40 12.31 -1.40 14.13
CA LEU A 40 12.39 -0.54 12.94
C LEU A 40 11.64 -1.11 11.72
N SER A 41 11.72 -2.44 11.51
CA SER A 41 11.05 -3.13 10.41
C SER A 41 9.52 -3.06 10.46
N VAL A 42 8.94 -3.09 11.67
CA VAL A 42 7.48 -3.00 11.89
C VAL A 42 7.02 -1.54 11.84
N GLY A 43 7.86 -0.62 12.32
CA GLY A 43 7.59 0.82 12.30
C GLY A 43 7.43 1.38 10.89
N THR A 44 8.33 1.04 9.98
CA THR A 44 8.36 1.64 8.65
C THR A 44 7.25 1.13 7.73
N THR A 45 6.72 -0.06 7.96
CA THR A 45 5.73 -0.70 7.06
C THR A 45 4.29 -0.25 7.32
N GLY A 46 3.97 0.22 8.52
CA GLY A 46 2.63 0.70 8.89
C GLY A 46 2.08 1.77 7.95
N PRO A 47 2.79 2.89 7.71
CA PRO A 47 2.33 3.97 6.83
C PRO A 47 2.08 3.51 5.38
N ALA A 48 2.93 2.63 4.85
CA ALA A 48 2.74 2.06 3.51
C ALA A 48 1.46 1.21 3.43
N PHE A 49 1.17 0.44 4.47
CA PHE A 49 -0.04 -0.39 4.53
C PHE A 49 -1.29 0.50 4.58
N VAL A 50 -1.26 1.62 5.31
CA VAL A 50 -2.37 2.59 5.31
C VAL A 50 -2.64 3.10 3.89
N VAL A 51 -1.61 3.58 3.19
CA VAL A 51 -1.80 4.11 1.82
C VAL A 51 -2.25 3.04 0.84
N MET A 52 -1.68 1.84 0.91
CA MET A 52 -2.11 0.73 0.05
C MET A 52 -3.55 0.32 0.33
N GLY A 53 -3.95 0.24 1.61
CA GLY A 53 -5.31 -0.09 2.00
C GLY A 53 -6.32 0.96 1.52
N LEU A 54 -6.02 2.25 1.71
CA LEU A 54 -6.85 3.35 1.22
C LEU A 54 -6.96 3.35 -0.32
N ALA A 55 -5.85 3.09 -1.02
CA ALA A 55 -5.86 3.00 -2.48
C ALA A 55 -6.71 1.83 -2.99
N LEU A 56 -6.70 0.68 -2.31
CA LEU A 56 -7.56 -0.46 -2.64
C LEU A 56 -9.05 -0.12 -2.48
N ILE A 57 -9.39 0.68 -1.47
CA ILE A 57 -10.77 1.16 -1.25
C ILE A 57 -11.18 2.17 -2.33
N ALA A 58 -10.27 3.09 -2.68
CA ALA A 58 -10.55 4.22 -3.57
C ALA A 58 -10.55 3.83 -5.06
N PHE A 59 -9.62 2.96 -5.49
CA PHE A 59 -9.38 2.68 -6.92
C PHE A 59 -9.62 1.22 -7.30
N PRO A 60 -10.18 0.94 -8.50
CA PRO A 60 -10.22 -0.42 -9.03
C PRO A 60 -8.82 -1.00 -9.12
N ASP A 61 -8.69 -2.33 -9.06
CA ASP A 61 -7.40 -2.97 -9.27
C ASP A 61 -6.85 -2.66 -10.68
N SER A 62 -5.52 -2.70 -10.81
CA SER A 62 -4.83 -2.33 -12.05
C SER A 62 -5.24 -3.17 -13.26
N ARG A 63 -5.63 -4.43 -13.07
CA ARG A 63 -6.06 -5.30 -14.16
C ARG A 63 -7.47 -4.95 -14.62
N THR A 64 -8.38 -4.68 -13.68
CA THR A 64 -9.73 -4.20 -14.02
C THR A 64 -9.69 -2.85 -14.72
N GLU A 65 -8.89 -1.89 -14.24
CA GLU A 65 -8.74 -0.59 -14.90
C GLU A 65 -8.21 -0.70 -16.34
N ARG A 66 -7.26 -1.62 -16.61
CA ARG A 66 -6.75 -1.85 -17.97
C ARG A 66 -7.75 -2.56 -18.88
N ARG A 67 -8.49 -3.53 -18.35
CA ARG A 67 -9.56 -4.22 -19.09
C ARG A 67 -10.69 -3.26 -19.48
N GLU A 68 -11.09 -2.36 -18.58
CA GLU A 68 -12.09 -1.32 -18.87
C GLU A 68 -11.63 -0.37 -20.00
N ARG A 69 -10.31 -0.19 -20.15
CA ARG A 69 -9.71 0.59 -21.24
C ARG A 69 -9.48 -0.21 -22.53
N GLY A 70 -9.80 -1.51 -22.54
CA GLY A 70 -9.53 -2.40 -23.68
C GLY A 70 -8.05 -2.73 -23.89
N GLU A 71 -7.20 -2.52 -22.88
CA GLU A 71 -5.77 -2.80 -22.98
C GLU A 71 -5.46 -4.30 -22.79
N SER A 72 -4.59 -4.83 -23.65
CA SER A 72 -4.09 -6.20 -23.49
C SER A 72 -3.14 -6.30 -22.29
N LEU A 73 -3.31 -7.35 -21.49
CA LEU A 73 -2.41 -7.69 -20.39
C LEU A 73 -1.28 -8.65 -20.81
N VAL A 74 -1.30 -9.13 -22.06
CA VAL A 74 -0.34 -10.11 -22.58
C VAL A 74 1.04 -9.46 -22.69
N GLY A 75 2.04 -10.05 -22.04
CA GLY A 75 3.42 -9.55 -22.05
C GLY A 75 3.71 -8.39 -21.08
N LEU A 76 2.75 -7.97 -20.25
CA LEU A 76 3.00 -6.99 -19.20
C LEU A 76 3.59 -7.66 -17.95
N GLU A 77 4.79 -7.23 -17.54
CA GLU A 77 5.47 -7.71 -16.35
C GLU A 77 5.93 -6.55 -15.44
N GLY A 78 6.05 -6.85 -14.14
CA GLY A 78 6.56 -5.91 -13.13
C GLY A 78 5.85 -4.55 -13.13
N TRP A 79 6.62 -3.48 -13.32
CA TRP A 79 6.13 -2.08 -13.31
C TRP A 79 5.20 -1.74 -14.48
N ALA A 80 5.33 -2.47 -15.59
CA ALA A 80 4.48 -2.32 -16.75
C ALA A 80 3.04 -2.78 -16.48
N LEU A 81 2.84 -3.69 -15.51
CA LEU A 81 1.52 -4.17 -15.11
C LEU A 81 0.69 -3.10 -14.37
N LEU A 82 1.35 -2.28 -13.55
CA LEU A 82 0.69 -1.23 -12.77
C LEU A 82 0.16 -0.12 -13.70
N THR A 83 -1.06 0.35 -13.45
CA THR A 83 -1.57 1.57 -14.09
C THR A 83 -0.87 2.80 -13.51
N PRO A 84 -0.89 3.95 -14.20
CA PRO A 84 -0.25 5.17 -13.70
C PRO A 84 -0.66 5.54 -12.26
N ARG A 85 -1.95 5.34 -11.91
CA ARG A 85 -2.46 5.58 -10.55
C ARG A 85 -1.80 4.66 -9.53
N TRP A 86 -1.75 3.37 -9.82
CA TRP A 86 -1.14 2.39 -8.93
C TRP A 86 0.37 2.61 -8.77
N ARG A 87 1.06 3.10 -9.80
CA ARG A 87 2.47 3.53 -9.67
C ARG A 87 2.62 4.68 -8.68
N VAL A 88 1.76 5.70 -8.76
CA VAL A 88 1.78 6.82 -7.81
C VAL A 88 1.52 6.34 -6.39
N VAL A 89 0.55 5.46 -6.18
CA VAL A 89 0.27 4.84 -4.87
C VAL A 89 1.51 4.11 -4.33
N THR A 90 2.18 3.31 -5.17
CA THR A 90 3.40 2.60 -4.74
C THR A 90 4.52 3.57 -4.37
N VAL A 91 4.73 4.62 -5.17
CA VAL A 91 5.72 5.67 -4.86
C VAL A 91 5.38 6.37 -3.55
N MET A 92 4.12 6.73 -3.31
CA MET A 92 3.69 7.32 -2.04
C MET A 92 3.95 6.39 -0.85
N GLY A 93 3.67 5.10 -0.99
CA GLY A 93 3.98 4.11 0.05
C GLY A 93 5.47 4.06 0.38
N ILE A 94 6.34 4.09 -0.65
CA ILE A 94 7.80 4.13 -0.47
C ILE A 94 8.22 5.43 0.23
N VAL A 95 7.74 6.58 -0.24
CA VAL A 95 8.06 7.89 0.35
C VAL A 95 7.67 7.95 1.82
N LEU A 96 6.50 7.44 2.19
CA LEU A 96 6.07 7.39 3.58
C LEU A 96 6.90 6.43 4.43
N THR A 97 7.25 5.26 3.88
CA THR A 97 8.14 4.30 4.56
C THR A 97 9.49 4.93 4.87
N VAL A 98 10.08 5.58 3.87
CA VAL A 98 11.40 6.22 3.97
C VAL A 98 11.34 7.45 4.88
N GLY A 99 10.33 8.30 4.72
CA GLY A 99 10.14 9.47 5.59
C GLY A 99 9.94 9.08 7.05
N TYR A 100 9.14 8.03 7.31
CA TYR A 100 8.94 7.53 8.67
C TYR A 100 10.20 6.86 9.23
N PHE A 101 11.00 6.19 8.41
CA PHE A 101 12.31 5.68 8.81
C PHE A 101 13.24 6.82 9.29
N PHE A 102 13.34 7.91 8.53
CA PHE A 102 14.15 9.06 8.91
C PHE A 102 13.64 9.73 10.19
N TYR A 103 12.31 9.85 10.34
CA TYR A 103 11.69 10.33 11.57
C TYR A 103 12.07 9.47 12.79
N LEU A 104 11.99 8.14 12.67
CA LEU A 104 12.33 7.24 13.77
C LEU A 104 13.83 7.25 14.10
N THR A 105 14.69 7.42 13.10
CA THR A 105 16.16 7.43 13.29
C THR A 105 16.73 8.79 13.69
N GLY A 106 15.89 9.82 13.82
CA GLY A 106 16.32 11.17 14.22
C GLY A 106 17.09 11.92 13.12
N GLY A 107 16.90 11.53 11.86
CA GLY A 107 17.51 12.20 10.70
C GLY A 107 16.75 13.45 10.21
N LEU A 108 15.62 13.78 10.85
CA LEU A 108 14.76 14.94 10.61
C LEU A 108 14.29 15.54 11.94
#